data_AF-L7LY17-F1
#
_entry.id   AF-L7LY17-F1
#
_cell.length_a   1.000
_cell.length_b   1.000
_cell.length_c   1.000
_cell.angle_alpha   90.00
_cell.angle_beta   90.00
_cell.angle_gamma   90.00
#
_symmetry.space_group_name_H-M   'P 1'
#
loop_
_entity.id
_entity.type
_entity.pdbx_description
1 polymer ?
#
loop_
_entity_poly.entity_id
_entity_poly.type
_entity_poly.pdbx_seq_one_letter_code
_entity_poly.pdbx_strand_id
1 'polypeptide(L)'
;MSVFGLQAFRKHKEVVPLVAIIAVATIGCIGFSMYTMSKPDVQFSRKDKIPSWMRYSPDKTQKLFTTEENEHWKPDKRTVELEKLRKEIGSTH
;
A
#
# COMPACT_ATOMS: atom_id res chain seq x y z
N MET A 1 -10.00 13.08 35.12
CA MET A 1 -10.54 13.79 33.94
C MET A 1 -11.69 12.98 33.38
N SER A 2 -12.93 13.47 33.43
CA SER A 2 -14.08 12.77 32.85
C SER A 2 -13.99 12.88 31.33
N VAL A 3 -13.76 11.76 30.64
CA VAL A 3 -13.79 11.74 29.18
C VAL A 3 -15.25 11.86 28.76
N PHE A 4 -15.66 13.08 28.38
CA PHE A 4 -17.03 13.46 28.05
C PHE A 4 -17.75 12.47 27.11
N GLY A 5 -17.00 11.84 26.18
CA GLY A 5 -17.54 10.84 25.25
C GLY A 5 -17.91 9.49 25.89
N LEU A 6 -17.15 8.98 26.87
CA LEU A 6 -17.40 7.66 27.47
C LEU A 6 -18.68 7.61 28.32
N GLN A 7 -19.07 8.74 28.92
CA GLN A 7 -20.34 8.85 29.64
C GLN A 7 -21.53 8.92 28.68
N ALA A 8 -21.38 9.58 27.53
CA ALA A 8 -22.40 9.65 26.50
C ALA A 8 -22.75 8.28 25.92
N PHE A 9 -21.76 7.40 25.68
CA PHE A 9 -21.98 6.03 25.21
C PHE A 9 -22.69 5.13 26.23
N ARG A 10 -22.49 5.37 27.54
CA ARG A 10 -23.21 4.63 28.60
C ARG A 10 -24.68 5.04 28.69
N LYS A 11 -24.97 6.31 28.42
CA LYS A 11 -26.32 6.89 28.48
C LYS A 11 -27.15 6.60 27.22
N HIS A 12 -26.50 6.57 26.04
CA HIS A 12 -27.14 6.33 24.75
C HIS A 12 -26.42 5.20 23.99
N LYS A 13 -26.80 3.95 24.28
CA LYS A 13 -26.15 2.75 23.71
C LYS A 13 -26.34 2.61 22.19
N GLU A 14 -27.38 3.22 21.65
CA GLU A 14 -27.70 3.21 20.21
C GLU A 14 -26.69 4.01 19.37
N VAL A 15 -25.92 4.90 20.00
CA VAL A 15 -24.91 5.75 19.32
C VAL A 15 -23.61 4.98 19.08
N VAL A 16 -23.39 3.88 19.80
CA VAL A 16 -22.19 3.03 19.70
C VAL A 16 -21.96 2.48 18.28
N PRO A 17 -22.93 1.82 17.61
CA PRO A 17 -22.73 1.32 16.25
C PRO A 17 -22.45 2.44 15.24
N LEU A 18 -23.09 3.59 15.38
CA LEU A 18 -22.86 4.73 14.49
C LEU A 18 -21.42 5.25 14.61
N VAL A 19 -20.93 5.44 15.84
CA VAL A 19 -19.55 5.89 16.05
C VAL A 19 -18.55 4.82 15.64
N ALA A 20 -18.86 3.54 15.79
CA ALA A 20 -17.99 2.46 15.32
C ALA A 20 -17.76 2.54 13.81
N ILE A 21 -18.81 2.75 13.01
CA ILE A 21 -18.71 2.89 11.55
C ILE A 21 -17.86 4.12 11.19
N ILE A 22 -18.11 5.26 11.84
CA ILE A 22 -17.34 6.49 11.61
C ILE A 22 -15.87 6.30 11.98
N ALA A 23 -15.58 5.62 13.09
CA ALA A 23 -14.22 5.34 13.52
C ALA A 23 -13.49 4.44 12.50
N VAL A 24 -14.13 3.36 12.05
CA VAL A 24 -13.57 2.47 11.01
C VAL A 24 -13.32 3.24 9.71
N ALA A 25 -14.27 4.07 9.27
CA ALA A 25 -14.12 4.89 8.07
C ALA A 25 -12.96 5.90 8.20
N THR A 26 -12.83 6.56 9.35
CA THR A 26 -11.78 7.55 9.60
C THR A 26 -10.40 6.90 9.65
N ILE A 27 -10.26 5.79 10.36
CA ILE A 27 -9.01 5.02 10.43
C ILE A 27 -8.66 4.47 9.05
N GLY A 28 -9.63 3.94 8.31
CA GLY A 28 -9.46 3.46 6.94
C GLY A 28 -9.00 4.56 5.99
N CYS A 29 -9.58 5.76 6.08
CA CYS A 29 -9.20 6.92 5.26
C CYS A 29 -7.77 7.38 5.55
N ILE A 30 -7.39 7.47 6.83
CA ILE A 30 -6.03 7.84 7.23
C ILE A 30 -5.03 6.77 6.75
N GLY A 31 -5.32 5.50 7.01
CA GLY A 31 -4.47 4.39 6.58
C GLY A 31 -4.30 4.33 5.06
N PHE A 32 -5.39 4.53 4.31
CA PHE A 32 -5.35 4.56 2.85
C PHE A 32 -4.56 5.77 2.33
N SER A 33 -4.73 6.94 2.95
CA SER A 33 -3.98 8.15 2.57
C SER A 33 -2.48 7.98 2.78
N MET A 34 -2.06 7.37 3.89
CA MET A 34 -0.64 7.07 4.14
C MET A 34 -0.11 5.99 3.19
N TYR A 35 -0.93 4.97 2.89
CA TYR A 35 -0.58 3.89 1.98
C TYR A 35 -0.37 4.38 0.54
N THR A 36 -1.30 5.16 0.00
CA THR A 36 -1.21 5.68 -1.38
C THR A 36 -0.01 6.59 -1.54
N MET A 37 0.25 7.40 -0.52
CA MET A 37 1.39 8.30 -0.44
C MET A 37 2.74 7.56 -0.42
N SER A 38 2.77 6.33 0.10
CA SER A 38 3.98 5.49 0.13
C SER A 38 4.24 4.73 -1.17
N LYS A 39 3.41 4.91 -2.21
CA LYS A 39 3.58 4.22 -3.50
C LYS A 39 4.78 4.76 -4.30
N PRO A 40 5.54 3.89 -5.00
CA PRO A 40 6.68 4.31 -5.80
C PRO A 40 6.28 5.25 -6.96
N ASP A 41 5.02 5.18 -7.39
CA ASP A 41 4.47 5.99 -8.47
C ASP A 41 4.11 7.42 -8.05
N VAL A 42 3.95 7.68 -6.75
CA VAL A 42 3.56 8.99 -6.23
C VAL A 42 4.80 9.86 -6.06
N GLN A 43 4.88 10.92 -6.86
CA GLN A 43 5.93 11.92 -6.76
C GLN A 43 5.55 12.98 -5.73
N PHE A 44 6.25 12.98 -4.60
CA PHE A 44 6.07 14.00 -3.56
C PHE A 44 6.67 15.36 -3.93
N SER A 45 7.75 15.36 -4.72
CA SER A 45 8.50 16.56 -5.05
C SER A 45 8.87 16.56 -6.52
N ARG A 46 8.64 17.69 -7.18
CA ARG A 46 9.04 17.91 -8.58
C ARG A 46 10.56 17.90 -8.79
N LYS A 47 11.35 17.95 -7.71
CA LYS A 47 12.82 17.92 -7.72
C LYS A 47 13.41 16.50 -7.70
N ASP A 48 12.56 15.49 -7.61
CA ASP A 48 13.01 14.10 -7.66
C ASP A 48 13.66 13.80 -9.01
N LYS A 49 14.97 13.53 -8.97
CA LYS A 49 15.79 13.32 -10.18
C LYS A 49 15.49 11.97 -10.87
N ILE A 50 14.96 11.01 -10.11
CA ILE A 50 14.62 9.67 -10.61
C ILE A 50 13.13 9.67 -10.99
N PRO A 51 12.78 9.43 -12.26
CA PRO A 51 11.39 9.40 -12.69
C PRO A 51 10.62 8.23 -12.05
N SER A 52 9.30 8.39 -11.86
CA SER A 52 8.45 7.47 -11.10
C SER A 52 8.42 6.05 -11.68
N TRP A 53 8.34 5.94 -13.01
CA TRP A 53 8.35 4.63 -13.70
C TRP A 53 9.66 3.84 -13.53
N MET A 54 10.77 4.50 -13.15
CA MET A 54 12.04 3.82 -12.89
C MET A 54 12.14 3.29 -11.45
N ARG A 55 11.26 3.78 -10.56
CA ARG A 55 11.10 3.27 -9.19
C ARG A 55 10.16 2.06 -9.13
N TYR A 56 9.35 1.90 -10.18
CA TYR A 56 8.38 0.81 -10.30
C TYR A 56 9.11 -0.49 -10.66
N SER A 57 9.08 -1.47 -9.76
CA SER A 57 9.52 -2.84 -10.06
C SER A 57 8.29 -3.73 -10.33
N PRO A 58 8.16 -4.33 -11.52
CA PRO A 58 7.07 -5.25 -11.83
C PRO A 58 7.16 -6.55 -11.03
N ASP A 59 8.34 -6.93 -10.53
CA ASP A 59 8.57 -8.19 -9.82
C ASP A 59 8.04 -8.21 -8.38
N LYS A 60 7.59 -7.05 -7.86
CA LYS A 60 7.06 -6.92 -6.51
C LYS A 60 5.56 -6.63 -6.55
N THR A 61 4.79 -7.41 -5.80
CA THR A 61 3.36 -7.15 -5.61
C THR A 61 3.15 -5.80 -4.95
N GLN A 62 2.44 -4.91 -5.64
CA GLN A 62 2.17 -3.56 -5.15
C GLN A 62 0.74 -3.39 -4.61
N LYS A 63 -0.06 -4.45 -4.47
CA LYS A 63 -1.43 -4.37 -3.94
C LYS A 63 -1.46 -4.81 -2.48
N LEU A 64 -2.22 -4.12 -1.62
CA LEU A 64 -2.42 -4.51 -0.21
C LEU A 64 -3.11 -5.87 -0.07
N PHE A 65 -4.08 -6.11 -0.94
CA PHE A 65 -4.82 -7.35 -1.00
C PHE A 65 -4.68 -7.88 -2.42
N THR A 66 -4.12 -9.07 -2.52
CA THR A 66 -4.00 -9.81 -3.78
C THR A 66 -4.85 -11.05 -3.60
N THR A 67 -5.94 -11.16 -4.36
CA THR A 67 -6.70 -12.41 -4.47
C THR A 67 -5.82 -13.45 -5.15
N GLU A 68 -5.91 -14.73 -4.75
CA GLU A 68 -5.07 -15.84 -5.26
C GLU A 68 -5.00 -15.92 -6.80
N GLU A 69 -6.02 -15.44 -7.51
CA GLU A 69 -6.02 -15.36 -8.99
C GLU A 69 -4.99 -14.36 -9.56
N ASN A 70 -4.62 -13.32 -8.80
CA ASN A 70 -3.58 -12.36 -9.16
C ASN A 70 -2.17 -12.81 -8.69
N GLU A 71 -2.06 -13.84 -7.83
CA GLU A 71 -0.76 -14.46 -7.46
C GLU A 71 -0.12 -15.21 -8.63
N HIS A 72 -0.86 -15.45 -9.71
CA HIS A 72 -0.28 -15.96 -10.96
C HIS A 72 0.66 -14.96 -11.65
N TRP A 73 0.81 -13.74 -11.11
CA TRP A 73 1.90 -12.84 -11.49
C TRP A 73 3.26 -13.43 -11.07
N LYS A 74 3.73 -14.39 -11.87
CA LYS A 74 5.08 -14.90 -11.84
C LYS A 74 5.91 -14.08 -12.82
N PRO A 75 7.15 -13.67 -12.49
CA PRO A 75 8.05 -13.13 -13.50
C PRO A 75 8.15 -14.14 -14.65
N ASP A 76 8.01 -13.68 -15.89
CA ASP A 76 8.10 -14.55 -17.07
C ASP A 76 9.38 -15.37 -16.97
N LYS A 77 9.33 -16.69 -17.22
CA LYS A 77 10.50 -17.57 -17.07
C LYS A 77 11.69 -17.04 -17.89
N ARG A 78 11.39 -16.39 -19.02
CA ARG A 78 12.36 -15.72 -19.88
C ARG A 78 13.12 -14.59 -19.17
N THR A 79 12.48 -13.78 -18.33
CA THR A 79 13.18 -12.68 -17.64
C THR A 79 14.15 -13.23 -16.60
N VAL A 80 13.78 -14.31 -15.90
CA VAL A 80 14.66 -14.99 -14.93
C VAL A 80 15.87 -15.62 -15.61
N GLU A 81 15.70 -16.24 -16.78
CA GLU A 81 16.81 -16.79 -17.57
C GLU A 81 17.74 -15.70 -18.11
N LEU A 82 17.18 -14.61 -18.61
CA LEU A 82 17.96 -13.45 -19.07
C LEU A 82 18.76 -12.80 -17.94
N GLU A 83 18.20 -12.71 -16.72
CA GLU A 83 18.95 -12.23 -15.56
C GLU A 83 20.09 -13.16 -15.13
N LYS A 84 19.89 -14.48 -15.22
CA LYS A 84 20.95 -15.46 -14.95
C LYS A 84 22.08 -15.32 -15.96
N LEU A 85 21.74 -15.27 -17.25
CA LEU A 85 22.71 -15.03 -18.33
C LEU A 85 23.41 -13.68 -18.13
N ARG A 86 22.70 -12.62 -17.75
CA ARG A 86 23.30 -11.30 -17.49
C ARG A 86 24.31 -11.35 -16.34
N LYS A 87 24.04 -12.12 -15.28
CA LYS A 87 24.95 -12.34 -14.15
C LYS A 87 26.16 -13.18 -14.56
N GLU A 88 25.97 -14.21 -15.38
CA GLU A 88 27.05 -15.05 -15.92
C GLU A 88 27.99 -14.29 -16.86
N ILE A 89 27.44 -13.36 -17.65
CA ILE A 89 28.21 -12.53 -18.61
C ILE A 89 28.89 -11.34 -17.90
N GLY A 90 28.64 -11.12 -16.61
CA GLY A 90 29.29 -10.05 -15.82
C GLY A 90 28.89 -8.63 -16.23
N SER A 91 27.75 -8.45 -16.92
CA SER A 91 27.29 -7.15 -17.40
C SER A 91 26.53 -6.39 -16.31
N THR A 92 27.28 -5.85 -15.34
CA THR A 92 26.81 -4.85 -14.37
C THR A 92 26.95 -3.45 -14.96
N HIS A 93 25.87 -2.96 -15.54
CA HIS A 93 25.60 -1.54 -15.78
C HIS A 93 24.20 -1.21 -15.28
#